data_AF-A0A976HM34-F1
#
_entry.id   AF-A0A976HM34-F1
#
_cell.length_a   1.000
_cell.length_b   1.000
_cell.length_c   1.000
_cell.angle_alpha   90.00
_cell.angle_beta   90.00
_cell.angle_gamma   90.00
#
_symmetry.space_group_name_H-M   'P 1'
#
loop_
_entity.id
_entity.type
_entity.pdbx_description
1 polymer ?
#
loop_
_entity_poly.entity_id
_entity_poly.type
_entity_poly.pdbx_seq_one_letter_code
_entity_poly.pdbx_strand_id
1 'polypeptide(L)'
;MILNAPQTAARLPYVALATEIERMLQGGSAQVPERIVQPLAGGASLFVMPATDGRIVITKLISFTPANAAQGRATIQGDVI
;
A
#
# COMPACT_ATOMS: atom_id res chain seq x y z
N MET A 1 -0.07 -14.50 -9.47
CA MET A 1 -1.54 -14.43 -9.30
C MET A 1 -1.91 -12.96 -9.17
N ILE A 2 -2.95 -12.49 -9.85
CA ILE A 2 -3.45 -11.10 -9.71
C ILE A 2 -4.76 -11.15 -8.91
N LEU A 3 -4.89 -10.29 -7.91
CA LEU A 3 -6.07 -10.20 -7.04
C LEU A 3 -6.73 -8.82 -7.22
N ASN A 4 -8.05 -8.81 -7.38
CA ASN A 4 -8.82 -7.57 -7.30
C ASN A 4 -9.10 -7.18 -5.85
N ALA A 5 -9.68 -5.99 -5.63
CA ALA A 5 -9.95 -5.47 -4.28
C ALA A 5 -10.79 -6.43 -3.39
N PRO A 6 -11.93 -6.99 -3.84
CA PRO A 6 -12.67 -7.98 -3.06
C PRO A 6 -11.86 -9.25 -2.71
N GLN A 7 -11.08 -9.77 -3.66
CA GLN A 7 -10.26 -10.97 -3.46
C GLN A 7 -9.10 -10.74 -2.51
N THR A 8 -8.52 -9.54 -2.50
CA THR A 8 -7.50 -9.10 -1.54
C THR A 8 -8.12 -8.95 -0.16
N ALA A 9 -9.28 -8.27 -0.05
CA ALA A 9 -9.98 -8.10 1.22
C ALA A 9 -10.35 -9.45 1.87
N ALA A 10 -10.83 -10.41 1.08
CA ALA A 10 -11.16 -11.76 1.56
C ALA A 10 -9.95 -12.53 2.13
N ARG A 11 -8.72 -12.16 1.74
CA ARG A 11 -7.47 -12.76 2.24
C ARG A 11 -6.86 -12.02 3.43
N LEU A 12 -7.45 -10.91 3.85
CA LEU A 12 -6.94 -10.07 4.94
C LEU A 12 -7.95 -9.97 6.10
N PRO A 13 -8.33 -11.08 6.77
CA PRO A 13 -9.15 -11.02 7.98
C PRO A 13 -8.49 -10.13 9.03
N TYR A 14 -9.23 -9.17 9.58
CA TYR A 14 -8.68 -8.09 10.40
C TYR A 14 -7.82 -8.58 11.57
N VAL A 15 -8.30 -9.55 12.36
CA VAL A 15 -7.56 -10.07 13.53
C VAL A 15 -6.25 -10.71 13.11
N ALA A 16 -6.28 -11.59 12.10
CA ALA A 16 -5.07 -12.26 11.62
C ALA A 16 -4.07 -11.26 11.02
N LEU A 17 -4.55 -10.26 10.28
CA LEU A 17 -3.72 -9.18 9.73
C LEU A 17 -3.07 -8.36 10.85
N ALA A 18 -3.83 -7.95 11.86
CA ALA A 18 -3.30 -7.15 12.96
C ALA A 18 -2.22 -7.89 13.75
N THR A 19 -2.44 -9.17 14.05
CA THR A 19 -1.44 -10.04 14.71
C THR A 19 -0.17 -10.17 13.87
N GLU A 20 -0.29 -10.32 12.55
CA GLU A 20 0.90 -10.45 11.70
C GLU A 20 1.67 -9.12 11.58
N ILE A 21 0.98 -7.98 11.55
CA ILE A 21 1.62 -6.65 11.61
C ILE A 21 2.39 -6.50 12.92
N GLU A 22 1.79 -6.86 14.06
CA GLU A 22 2.47 -6.80 15.37
C GLU A 22 3.74 -7.67 15.36
N ARG A 23 3.63 -8.92 14.91
CA ARG A 23 4.78 -9.85 14.80
C ARG A 23 5.89 -9.27 13.92
N MET A 24 5.53 -8.71 12.77
CA MET A 24 6.48 -8.09 11.83
C MET A 24 7.20 -6.90 12.49
N LEU A 25 6.48 -6.04 13.21
CA LEU A 25 7.06 -4.88 13.89
C LEU A 25 8.01 -5.29 15.03
N GLN A 26 7.74 -6.39 15.71
CA GLN A 26 8.62 -6.92 16.76
C GLN A 26 9.87 -7.63 16.22
N GLY A 27 9.81 -8.21 15.02
CA GLY A 27 10.89 -8.99 14.42
C GLY A 27 12.10 -8.18 13.92
N GLY A 28 11.92 -6.88 13.64
CA GLY A 28 13.00 -5.92 13.35
C GLY A 28 13.81 -6.17 12.07
N SER A 29 13.43 -7.13 11.22
CA SER A 29 14.21 -7.54 10.04
C SER A 29 13.82 -6.81 8.75
N ALA A 30 12.76 -6.01 8.77
CA ALA A 30 12.29 -5.30 7.58
C ALA A 30 13.16 -4.06 7.27
N GLN A 31 13.64 -3.98 6.04
CA GLN A 31 14.23 -2.79 5.46
C GLN A 31 13.14 -2.00 4.74
N VAL A 32 12.89 -0.78 5.22
CA VAL A 32 11.85 0.11 4.70
C VAL A 32 12.48 1.46 4.41
N PRO A 33 12.97 1.70 3.18
CA PRO A 33 13.48 3.02 2.79
C PRO A 33 12.38 4.09 2.87
N GLU A 34 12.80 5.35 2.84
CA GLU A 34 11.86 6.47 2.77
C GLU A 34 10.96 6.36 1.53
N ARG A 35 9.67 6.66 1.71
CA ARG A 35 8.72 6.66 0.60
C ARG A 35 9.12 7.72 -0.43
N ILE A 36 9.00 7.39 -1.71
CA ILE A 36 9.14 8.37 -2.78
C ILE A 36 7.79 9.06 -2.97
N VAL A 37 7.78 10.39 -3.03
CA VAL A 37 6.59 11.19 -3.29
C VAL A 37 6.83 12.04 -4.54
N GLN A 38 6.08 11.76 -5.60
CA GLN A 38 6.10 12.56 -6.83
C GLN A 38 4.85 13.45 -6.85
N PRO A 39 4.99 14.78 -6.72
CA PRO A 39 3.88 15.70 -6.90
C PRO A 39 3.33 15.64 -8.33
N LEU A 40 2.02 15.78 -8.45
CA LEU A 40 1.29 15.83 -9.72
C LEU A 40 0.39 17.09 -9.76
N ALA A 41 -0.21 17.36 -10.92
CA ALA A 41 -1.13 18.47 -11.08
C ALA A 41 -2.37 18.35 -10.15
N GLY A 42 -2.98 19.48 -9.80
CA GLY A 42 -4.25 19.50 -9.04
C GLY A 42 -4.13 19.01 -7.59
N GLY A 43 -2.93 19.12 -6.98
CA GLY A 43 -2.69 18.65 -5.61
C GLY A 43 -2.64 17.13 -5.45
N ALA A 44 -2.53 16.40 -6.56
CA ALA A 44 -2.36 14.96 -6.55
C ALA A 44 -0.89 14.57 -6.30
N SER A 45 -0.69 13.32 -5.88
CA SER A 45 0.65 12.76 -5.65
C SER A 45 0.69 11.28 -6.02
N LEU A 46 1.80 10.83 -6.60
CA LEU A 46 2.15 9.42 -6.76
C LEU A 46 3.13 9.03 -5.65
N PHE A 47 2.90 7.90 -4.99
CA PHE A 47 3.75 7.37 -3.93
C PHE A 47 4.30 6.00 -4.31
N VAL A 48 5.60 5.80 -4.08
CA VAL A 48 6.25 4.49 -4.16
C VAL A 48 6.78 4.13 -2.78
N MET A 49 6.39 2.97 -2.27
CA MET A 49 6.72 2.51 -0.93
C MET A 49 7.31 1.09 -0.99
N PRO A 50 8.60 0.95 -1.33
CA PRO A 50 9.26 -0.35 -1.35
C PRO A 50 9.62 -0.81 0.07
N ALA A 51 9.61 -2.12 0.29
CA ALA A 51 10.08 -2.76 1.52
C ALA A 51 10.60 -4.18 1.23
N THR A 52 11.48 -4.69 2.08
CA THR A 52 11.91 -6.09 2.06
C THR A 52 12.22 -6.61 3.46
N ASP A 53 11.98 -7.89 3.71
CA ASP A 53 12.34 -8.57 4.97
C ASP A 53 13.47 -9.61 4.79
N GLY A 54 14.13 -9.62 3.63
CA GLY A 54 15.13 -10.61 3.25
C GLY A 54 14.58 -11.90 2.62
N ARG A 55 13.25 -12.08 2.60
CA ARG A 55 12.56 -13.20 1.91
C ARG A 55 11.70 -12.71 0.76
N ILE A 56 10.98 -11.62 0.99
CA ILE A 56 10.15 -10.97 -0.02
C ILE A 56 10.64 -9.54 -0.24
N VAL A 57 10.49 -9.08 -1.48
CA VAL A 57 10.58 -7.67 -1.85
C VAL A 57 9.21 -7.30 -2.37
N ILE A 58 8.65 -6.21 -1.84
CA ILE A 58 7.31 -5.77 -2.16
C ILE A 58 7.30 -4.25 -2.31
N THR A 59 6.45 -3.73 -3.19
CA THR A 59 6.21 -2.29 -3.28
C THR A 59 4.73 -1.99 -3.29
N LYS A 60 4.34 -0.99 -2.50
CA LYS A 60 3.02 -0.37 -2.61
C LYS A 60 3.13 0.87 -3.49
N LEU A 61 2.39 0.86 -4.60
CA LEU A 61 2.30 1.97 -5.54
C LEU A 61 0.90 2.58 -5.43
N ILE A 62 0.77 3.81 -4.92
CA ILE A 62 -0.52 4.47 -4.82
C ILE A 62 -0.54 5.85 -5.48
N SER A 63 -1.70 6.27 -5.95
CA SER A 63 -2.02 7.67 -6.20
C SER A 63 -2.90 8.24 -5.09
N PHE A 64 -2.70 9.51 -4.78
CA PHE A 64 -3.68 10.36 -4.12
C PHE A 64 -4.18 11.38 -5.15
N THR A 65 -5.48 11.43 -5.38
CA THR A 65 -6.10 12.34 -6.36
C THR A 65 -7.35 12.95 -5.74
N PRO A 66 -7.26 14.17 -5.15
CA PRO A 66 -8.38 14.82 -4.48
C PRO A 66 -9.64 14.94 -5.34
N ALA A 67 -9.46 15.27 -6.62
CA ALA A 67 -10.56 15.48 -7.57
C ALA A 67 -11.42 14.23 -7.83
N ASN A 68 -10.94 13.02 -7.50
CA ASN A 68 -11.71 11.79 -7.65
C ASN A 68 -12.98 11.78 -6.79
N ALA A 69 -12.96 12.42 -5.62
CA ALA A 69 -14.12 12.51 -4.73
C ALA A 69 -15.32 13.15 -5.44
N ALA A 70 -15.08 14.23 -6.21
CA ALA A 70 -16.13 14.91 -6.98
C ALA A 70 -16.71 14.05 -8.12
N GLN A 71 -16.02 12.98 -8.50
CA GLN A 71 -16.43 12.05 -9.56
C GLN A 71 -16.90 10.69 -9.00
N GLY A 72 -17.09 10.57 -7.68
CA GLY A 72 -17.49 9.31 -7.04
C GLY A 72 -16.43 8.20 -7.12
N ARG A 73 -15.16 8.56 -7.37
CA ARG A 73 -14.02 7.63 -7.42
C ARG A 73 -13.24 7.68 -6.12
N ALA A 74 -12.52 6.60 -5.79
CA ALA A 74 -11.65 6.59 -4.63
C ALA A 74 -10.54 7.63 -4.77
N THR A 75 -10.33 8.44 -3.73
CA THR A 75 -9.26 9.46 -3.71
C THR A 75 -7.88 8.83 -3.58
N ILE A 76 -7.80 7.61 -3.07
CA ILE A 76 -6.59 6.80 -3.04
C ILE A 76 -6.85 5.52 -3.82
N GLN A 77 -5.96 5.23 -4.77
CA GLN A 77 -5.97 3.99 -5.53
C GLN A 77 -4.54 3.45 -5.58
N GLY A 78 -4.38 2.14 -5.70
CA GLY A 78 -3.05 1.61 -5.88
C GLY A 78 -2.98 0.10 -5.85
N ASP A 79 -1.78 -0.36 -6.15
CA ASP A 79 -1.43 -1.76 -6.29
C ASP A 79 -0.30 -2.12 -5.33
N VAL A 80 -0.21 -3.41 -5.03
CA VAL A 80 0.88 -4.00 -4.26
C VAL A 80 1.49 -5.10 -5.13
N ILE A 81 2.80 -5.02 -5.37
CA ILE A 81 3.55 -5.85 -6.31
C ILE A 81 4.72 -6.49 -5.58
#